data_AF-A0A183S9Q6-F1
#
_entry.id   AF-A0A183S9Q6-F1
#
_cell.length_a   1.000
_cell.length_b   1.000
_cell.length_c   1.000
_cell.angle_alpha   90.00
_cell.angle_beta   90.00
_cell.angle_gamma   90.00
#
_symmetry.space_group_name_H-M   'P 1'
#
loop_
_entity.id
_entity.type
_entity.pdbx_description
1 polymer ?
#
loop_
_entity_poly.entity_id
_entity_poly.type
_entity_poly.pdbx_seq_one_letter_code
_entity_poly.pdbx_strand_id
1 'polypeptide(L)'
;MSIRYLVKQAFAAFTTDCFAHVFGTFVRPQLESAIQAWRPWAANDINILEKVQRRATKLVLGHGAQPYETRLSSLNLFPLRYRQLRGT
;
A
#
# COMPACT_ATOMS: atom_id res chain seq x y z
N MET A 1 10.67 17.60 -14.73
CA MET A 1 9.97 16.29 -14.65
C MET A 1 9.40 16.13 -13.24
N SER A 2 8.08 16.03 -13.08
CA SER A 2 7.44 16.01 -11.76
C SER A 2 7.40 14.59 -11.17
N ILE A 3 7.64 14.41 -9.87
CA ILE A 3 7.74 13.07 -9.23
C ILE A 3 6.50 12.21 -9.44
N ARG A 4 5.32 12.84 -9.57
CA ARG A 4 4.04 12.17 -9.87
C ARG A 4 4.03 11.51 -11.26
N TYR A 5 4.69 12.12 -12.23
CA TYR A 5 4.78 11.58 -13.59
C TYR A 5 5.68 10.35 -13.62
N LEU A 6 6.82 10.40 -12.92
CA LEU A 6 7.75 9.26 -12.83
C LEU A 6 7.11 8.05 -12.15
N VAL A 7 6.34 8.26 -11.08
CA VAL A 7 5.59 7.18 -10.43
C VAL A 7 4.50 6.64 -11.35
N LYS A 8 3.77 7.48 -12.09
CA LYS A 8 2.81 6.97 -13.07
C LYS A 8 3.48 6.15 -14.17
N GLN A 9 4.60 6.60 -14.71
CA GLN A 9 5.34 5.92 -15.77
C GLN A 9 5.90 4.58 -15.29
N ALA A 10 6.53 4.55 -14.12
CA ALA A 10 7.10 3.33 -13.53
C ALA A 10 6.02 2.29 -13.23
N PHE A 11 4.82 2.74 -12.87
CA PHE A 11 3.73 1.85 -12.51
C PHE A 11 2.70 1.60 -13.62
N ALA A 12 2.85 2.23 -14.79
CA ALA A 12 1.90 2.12 -15.92
C ALA A 12 1.77 0.70 -16.50
N ALA A 13 2.78 -0.16 -16.29
CA ALA A 13 2.83 -1.52 -16.81
C ALA A 13 2.71 -2.60 -15.72
N PHE A 14 2.43 -2.25 -14.47
CA PHE A 14 2.31 -3.29 -13.45
C PHE A 14 1.01 -4.07 -13.63
N THR A 15 1.17 -5.34 -13.95
CA THR A 15 0.16 -6.37 -13.74
C THR A 15 -0.14 -6.51 -12.25
N THR A 16 -1.32 -7.03 -11.92
CA THR A 16 -1.77 -7.27 -10.54
C THR A 16 -0.73 -8.04 -9.72
N ASP A 17 -0.17 -9.08 -10.32
CA ASP A 17 0.77 -9.99 -9.65
C ASP A 17 2.13 -9.32 -9.43
N CYS A 18 2.62 -8.59 -10.44
CA CYS A 18 3.89 -7.88 -10.34
C CYS A 18 3.81 -6.75 -9.31
N PHE A 19 2.69 -6.02 -9.27
CA PHE A 19 2.46 -5.02 -8.23
C PHE A 19 2.39 -5.65 -6.84
N ALA A 20 1.62 -6.73 -6.66
CA ALA A 20 1.49 -7.41 -5.38
C ALA A 20 2.85 -7.91 -4.88
N HIS A 21 3.67 -8.46 -5.78
CA HIS A 21 5.01 -8.92 -5.46
C HIS A 21 5.95 -7.76 -5.08
N VAL A 22 6.08 -6.73 -5.91
CA VAL A 22 6.98 -5.59 -5.64
C VAL A 22 6.53 -4.81 -4.39
N PHE A 23 5.23 -4.55 -4.26
CA PHE A 23 4.69 -3.86 -3.10
C PHE A 23 4.86 -4.69 -1.82
N GLY A 24 4.61 -5.99 -1.89
CA GLY A 24 4.77 -6.92 -0.76
C GLY A 24 6.22 -7.09 -0.31
N THR A 25 7.18 -7.12 -1.24
CA THR A 25 8.60 -7.41 -0.95
C THR A 25 9.38 -6.18 -0.53
N PHE A 26 9.14 -5.02 -1.14
CA PHE A 26 9.96 -3.82 -0.90
C PHE A 26 9.25 -2.75 -0.07
N VAL A 27 8.00 -2.46 -0.38
CA VAL A 27 7.29 -1.31 0.21
C VAL A 27 6.65 -1.68 1.54
N ARG A 28 5.99 -2.85 1.59
CA ARG A 28 5.25 -3.32 2.75
C ARG A 28 6.14 -3.52 4.00
N PRO A 29 7.34 -4.12 3.93
CA PRO A 29 8.19 -4.28 5.11
C PRO A 29 8.66 -2.94 5.70
N GLN A 30 8.89 -1.93 4.85
CA GLN A 30 9.24 -0.58 5.29
C GLN A 30 8.07 0.14 5.96
N LEU A 31 6.86 -0.02 5.44
CA LEU A 31 5.64 0.51 6.06
C LEU A 31 5.38 -0.17 7.41
N GLU A 32 5.55 -1.48 7.49
CA GLU A 32 5.32 -2.25 8.72
C GLU A 32 6.38 -1.95 9.80
N SER A 33 7.66 -1.82 9.43
CA SER A 33 8.72 -1.44 10.38
C SER A 33 8.54 -0.01 10.90
N ALA A 34 8.06 0.92 10.05
CA ALA A 34 7.71 2.25 10.48
C ALA A 34 6.57 2.22 11.52
N ILE A 35 5.53 1.41 11.35
CA ILE A 35 4.42 1.33 12.31
C ILE A 35 4.89 0.86 13.70
N GLN A 36 5.84 -0.08 13.78
CA GLN A 36 6.40 -0.57 15.07
C GLN A 36 7.24 0.49 15.79
N ALA A 37 7.92 1.37 15.04
CA ALA A 37 8.71 2.45 15.62
C ALA A 37 7.86 3.63 16.15
N TRP A 38 6.58 3.71 15.79
CA TRP A 38 5.72 4.86 16.10
C TRP A 38 4.77 4.54 17.26
N ARG A 39 4.91 5.29 18.37
CA ARG A 39 4.12 5.23 19.62
C ARG A 39 2.84 6.13 19.52
N PRO A 40 1.94 6.23 20.54
CA PRO A 40 0.47 6.50 20.45
C PRO A 40 -0.09 7.60 19.53
N TRP A 41 0.74 8.50 19.01
CA TRP A 41 0.42 9.41 17.90
C TRP A 41 0.17 8.64 16.57
N ALA A 42 0.57 7.37 16.53
CA ALA A 42 0.47 6.40 15.44
C ALA A 42 -0.90 6.25 14.77
N ALA A 43 -2.02 6.57 15.42
CA ALA A 43 -3.33 6.42 14.77
C ALA A 43 -3.47 7.35 13.54
N ASN A 44 -2.90 8.56 13.61
CA ASN A 44 -2.94 9.49 12.49
C ASN A 44 -1.92 9.10 11.41
N ASP A 45 -0.77 8.58 11.81
CA ASP A 45 0.28 8.14 10.90
C ASP A 45 -0.12 6.87 10.15
N ILE A 46 -0.78 5.93 10.83
CA ILE A 46 -1.41 4.78 10.19
C ILE A 46 -2.43 5.22 9.15
N ASN A 47 -3.23 6.27 9.43
CA ASN A 47 -4.14 6.82 8.42
C ASN A 47 -3.39 7.40 7.22
N ILE A 48 -2.24 8.02 7.42
CA ILE A 48 -1.39 8.54 6.35
C ILE A 48 -0.82 7.38 5.51
N LEU A 49 -0.28 6.34 6.14
CA LEU A 49 0.27 5.16 5.46
C LEU A 49 -0.82 4.36 4.73
N GLU A 50 -2.01 4.23 5.33
CA GLU A 50 -3.17 3.59 4.70
C GLU A 50 -3.63 4.38 3.46
N LYS A 51 -3.56 5.72 3.49
CA LYS A 51 -3.82 6.56 2.31
C LYS A 51 -2.79 6.32 1.20
N VAL A 52 -1.53 6.06 1.54
CA VAL A 52 -0.49 5.69 0.57
C VAL A 52 -0.82 4.35 -0.07
N GLN A 53 -1.15 3.32 0.72
CA GLN A 53 -1.58 2.01 0.21
C GLN A 53 -2.83 2.10 -0.67
N ARG A 54 -3.83 2.91 -0.28
CA ARG A 54 -5.04 3.17 -1.08
C ARG A 54 -4.72 3.80 -2.44
N ARG A 55 -3.74 4.70 -2.51
CA ARG A 55 -3.32 5.34 -3.76
C ARG A 55 -2.53 4.38 -4.63
N ALA A 56 -1.62 3.61 -4.04
CA ALA A 56 -0.81 2.64 -4.75
C ALA A 56 -1.68 1.52 -5.37
N THR A 57 -2.60 0.95 -4.60
CA THR A 57 -3.55 -0.06 -5.11
C THR A 57 -4.51 0.47 -6.18
N LYS A 58 -4.79 1.78 -6.21
CA LYS A 58 -5.59 2.43 -7.27
C LYS A 58 -4.81 2.59 -8.58
N LEU A 59 -3.48 2.62 -8.54
CA LEU A 59 -2.63 2.76 -9.73
C LEU A 59 -2.46 1.44 -10.49
N VAL A 60 -2.83 0.30 -9.89
CA VAL A 60 -2.79 -0.99 -10.57
C VAL A 60 -3.84 -1.01 -11.68
N LEU A 61 -3.44 -1.48 -12.87
CA LEU A 61 -4.32 -1.65 -14.02
C LEU A 61 -5.55 -2.48 -13.64
N GLY A 62 -6.75 -2.02 -14.04
CA GLY A 62 -8.02 -2.71 -13.74
C GLY A 62 -8.60 -2.47 -12.34
N HIS A 63 -7.83 -1.95 -11.39
CA HIS A 63 -8.28 -1.75 -10.00
C HIS A 63 -8.78 -0.33 -9.70
N GLY A 64 -8.61 0.63 -10.61
CA GLY A 64 -8.88 2.06 -10.35
C GLY A 64 -10.31 2.39 -9.86
N ALA A 65 -11.32 1.66 -10.34
CA ALA A 65 -12.74 1.86 -10.01
C ALA A 65 -13.25 0.99 -8.85
N GLN A 66 -12.47 -0.01 -8.42
CA GLN A 66 -12.91 -0.94 -7.40
C GLN A 66 -12.83 -0.34 -5.99
N PRO A 67 -13.72 -0.75 -5.07
CA PRO A 67 -13.64 -0.36 -3.67
C PRO A 67 -12.37 -0.94 -3.04
N TYR A 68 -11.86 -0.25 -2.02
CA TYR A 68 -10.53 -0.51 -1.47
C TYR A 68 -10.36 -1.95 -0.96
N GLU A 69 -11.37 -2.50 -0.29
CA GLU A 69 -11.34 -3.85 0.26
C GLU A 69 -11.25 -4.93 -0.83
N THR A 70 -11.96 -4.74 -1.94
CA THR A 70 -11.87 -5.61 -3.11
C THR A 70 -10.49 -5.55 -3.75
N ARG A 71 -9.88 -4.35 -3.83
CA ARG A 71 -8.49 -4.22 -4.32
C ARG A 71 -7.49 -4.94 -3.44
N LEU A 72 -7.64 -4.84 -2.12
CA LEU A 72 -6.77 -5.56 -1.18
C LEU A 72 -6.89 -7.07 -1.35
N SER A 73 -8.12 -7.57 -1.50
CA SER A 73 -8.38 -9.00 -1.69
C SER A 73 -7.77 -9.50 -3.00
N SER A 74 -7.96 -8.80 -4.11
CA SER A 74 -7.37 -9.17 -5.40
C SER A 74 -5.85 -9.13 -5.42
N LEU A 75 -5.23 -8.25 -4.63
CA LEU A 75 -3.78 -8.11 -4.53
C LEU A 75 -3.17 -8.95 -3.40
N ASN A 76 -3.97 -9.76 -2.69
CA ASN A 76 -3.55 -10.52 -1.51
C ASN A 76 -2.86 -9.64 -0.43
N LEU A 77 -3.32 -8.41 -0.27
CA LEU A 77 -2.82 -7.45 0.71
C LEU A 77 -3.76 -7.35 1.91
N PHE A 78 -3.20 -7.06 3.08
CA PHE A 78 -3.98 -6.79 4.28
C PHE A 78 -3.97 -5.28 4.60
N PRO A 79 -5.00 -4.75 5.27
CA PRO A 79 -4.95 -3.40 5.83
C PRO A 79 -3.77 -3.25 6.80
N LEU A 80 -3.10 -2.10 6.81
CA LEU A 80 -1.93 -1.90 7.69
C LEU A 80 -2.33 -1.96 9.18
N ARG A 81 -3.56 -1.52 9.49
CA ARG A 81 -4.17 -1.64 10.82
C ARG A 81 -4.25 -3.08 11.34
N TYR A 82 -4.42 -4.07 10.47
CA TYR A 82 -4.56 -5.48 10.86
C TYR A 82 -3.25 -6.07 11.43
N ARG A 83 -2.08 -5.55 11.00
CA ARG A 83 -0.76 -6.01 11.47
C ARG A 83 -0.37 -5.43 12.83
N GLN A 84 -0.87 -4.25 13.21
CA GLN A 84 -0.65 -3.71 14.56
C GLN A 84 -1.18 -4.66 15.64
N LEU A 85 -2.30 -5.34 15.38
CA LEU A 85 -2.90 -6.33 16.27
C LEU A 85 -2.15 -7.66 16.32
N ARG A 86 -1.30 -7.95 15.33
CA ARG A 86 -0.45 -9.16 15.29
C ARG A 86 0.95 -8.93 15.88
N GLY A 87 1.33 -7.69 16.13
CA GLY A 87 2.63 -7.30 16.70
C GLY A 87 2.68 -7.37 18.22
N THR A 88 2.19 -8.49 18.79
CA THR A 88 2.45 -8.97 20.16
C THR A 88 3.15 -10.31 20.07
#